data_AF-A0A7C5GNW3-F1
#
_entry.id   AF-A0A7C5GNW3-F1
#
_cell.length_a   1.000
_cell.length_b   1.000
_cell.length_c   1.000
_cell.angle_alpha   90.00
_cell.angle_beta   90.00
_cell.angle_gamma   90.00
#
_symmetry.space_group_name_H-M   'P 1'
#
loop_
_entity.id
_entity.type
_entity.pdbx_description
1 polymer ?
#
loop_
_entity_poly.entity_id
_entity_poly.type
_entity_poly.pdbx_seq_one_letter_code
_entity_poly.pdbx_strand_id
1 'polypeptide(L)' 'MMITDQQLTEYALPVLLVVLIGYMVFIVYRLGRDSNAGRFGMFVLFLALMMGVLGFALKFVIKLFLANSVG' A
#
# COMPACT_ATOMS: atom_id res chain seq x y z
N MET A 1 3.40 1.69 -34.34
CA MET A 1 2.77 0.39 -34.04
C MET A 1 3.05 0.09 -32.58
N MET A 2 2.01 -0.25 -31.82
CA MET A 2 2.02 -0.86 -30.48
C MET A 2 2.36 0.04 -29.29
N ILE A 3 1.34 0.79 -28.81
CA ILE A 3 1.20 0.98 -27.35
C ILE A 3 0.94 -0.43 -26.82
N THR A 4 2.02 -1.14 -26.52
CA THR A 4 1.99 -2.52 -26.03
C THR A 4 1.16 -2.55 -24.75
N ASP A 5 0.21 -3.49 -24.65
CA ASP A 5 -0.55 -3.76 -23.43
C ASP A 5 0.36 -3.93 -22.21
N GLN A 6 1.63 -4.30 -22.43
CA GLN A 6 2.65 -4.41 -21.40
C GLN A 6 2.97 -3.08 -20.72
N GLN A 7 3.08 -1.97 -21.45
CA GLN A 7 3.37 -0.65 -20.85
C GLN A 7 2.18 -0.15 -20.04
N LEU A 8 0.96 -0.33 -20.56
CA LEU A 8 -0.25 -0.03 -19.79
C LEU A 8 -0.31 -0.88 -18.52
N THR A 9 0.02 -2.17 -18.60
CA THR A 9 0.00 -3.06 -17.44
C THR A 9 1.09 -2.72 -16.42
N GLU A 10 2.30 -2.38 -16.88
CA GLU A 10 3.44 -2.03 -16.03
C GLU A 10 3.23 -0.74 -15.24
N TYR A 11 2.53 0.24 -15.81
CA TYR A 11 2.27 1.52 -15.13
C TYR A 11 0.89 1.58 -14.47
N ALA A 12 -0.16 1.03 -15.09
CA ALA A 12 -1.51 1.10 -14.55
C ALA A 12 -1.69 0.21 -13.30
N LEU A 13 -1.10 -0.99 -13.28
CA LEU A 13 -1.21 -1.88 -12.11
C LEU A 13 -0.61 -1.26 -10.83
N PRO A 14 0.65 -0.78 -10.80
CA PRO A 14 1.21 -0.19 -9.60
C PRO A 14 0.51 1.11 -9.20
N VAL A 15 0.12 1.94 -10.18
CA VAL A 15 -0.63 3.19 -9.89
C VAL A 15 -1.98 2.87 -9.25
N LEU A 16 -2.78 1.99 -9.86
CA LEU A 16 -4.09 1.62 -9.32
C LEU A 16 -3.97 0.97 -7.94
N LEU A 17 -2.96 0.12 -7.74
CA LEU A 17 -2.73 -0.57 -6.47
C LEU A 17 -2.32 0.40 -5.36
N VAL A 18 -1.47 1.40 -5.65
CA VAL A 18 -1.10 2.45 -4.68
C VAL A 18 -2.32 3.31 -4.32
N VAL A 19 -3.13 3.68 -5.31
CA VAL A 19 -4.38 4.44 -5.06
C VAL A 19 -5.35 3.63 -4.19
N LEU A 20 -5.51 2.34 -4.47
CA LEU A 20 -6.39 1.45 -3.72
C LEU A 20 -5.94 1.31 -2.25
N ILE A 21 -4.64 1.12 -2.02
CA ILE A 21 -4.06 1.05 -0.67
C ILE A 21 -4.26 2.38 0.06
N GLY A 22 -4.03 3.52 -0.61
CA GLY A 22 -4.29 4.84 -0.06
C GLY A 22 -5.75 5.03 0.35
N TYR A 23 -6.68 4.53 -0.45
CA TYR A 23 -8.11 4.56 -0.14
C TYR A 23 -8.46 3.70 1.10
N MET A 24 -7.85 2.52 1.25
CA MET A 24 -8.00 1.71 2.48
C MET A 24 -7.49 2.47 3.71
N VAL A 25 -6.32 3.13 3.63
CA VAL A 25 -5.78 3.95 4.72
C VAL A 25 -6.71 5.11 5.07
N PHE A 26 -7.30 5.76 4.06
CA PHE A 26 -8.26 6.84 4.25
C PHE A 26 -9.53 6.37 4.97
N ILE A 27 -10.10 5.21 4.58
CA ILE A 27 -11.26 4.63 5.27
C ILE A 27 -10.92 4.32 6.72
N VAL A 28 -9.77 3.70 6.98
CA VAL A 28 -9.27 3.34 8.31
C VAL A 28 -9.11 4.59 9.19
N TYR A 29 -8.53 5.66 8.64
CA TYR A 29 -8.39 6.94 9.32
C TYR A 29 -9.75 7.56 9.65
N ARG A 30 -10.68 7.55 8.68
CA ARG A 30 -12.03 8.10 8.88
C ARG A 30 -12.82 7.27 9.90
N LEU A 31 -12.75 5.95 9.82
CA LEU A 31 -13.43 5.03 10.75
C LEU A 31 -12.89 5.17 12.18
N GLY A 32 -11.57 5.32 12.35
CA GLY A 32 -10.96 5.56 13.66
C GLY A 32 -11.41 6.87 14.31
N ARG A 33 -11.53 7.93 13.51
CA ARG A 33 -12.03 9.24 13.97
C ARG A 33 -13.52 9.18 14.33
N ASP A 34 -14.34 8.58 13.46
CA ASP A 34 -15.80 8.62 13.55
C ASP A 34 -16.35 7.61 14.58
N SER A 35 -15.67 6.47 14.77
CA SER A 35 -16.14 5.42 15.67
C SER A 35 -15.87 5.70 17.15
N ASN A 36 -15.28 6.85 17.51
CA ASN A 36 -14.72 7.07 18.87
C ASN A 36 -13.97 5.83 19.35
N ALA A 37 -13.25 5.16 18.43
CA ALA A 37 -12.61 3.89 18.72
C ALA A 37 -11.62 4.22 19.84
N GLY A 38 -11.97 3.84 21.07
CA GLY A 38 -11.30 4.32 22.28
C GLY A 38 -9.81 4.02 22.23
N ARG A 39 -9.05 4.35 23.27
CA ARG A 39 -7.57 4.16 23.29
C ARG A 39 -7.09 2.81 22.70
N PHE A 40 -7.88 1.73 22.81
CA PHE A 40 -7.68 0.44 22.13
C PHE A 40 -7.85 0.44 20.61
N GLY A 41 -8.91 1.04 20.08
CA GLY A 41 -9.20 1.06 18.65
C GLY A 41 -8.16 1.85 17.86
N MET A 42 -7.74 3.02 18.36
CA MET A 42 -6.63 3.79 17.77
C MET A 42 -5.31 3.00 17.82
N PHE A 43 -5.06 2.22 18.87
CA PHE A 43 -3.86 1.39 18.98
C PHE A 43 -3.83 0.25 17.96
N VAL A 44 -4.96 -0.44 17.77
CA VAL A 44 -5.10 -1.49 16.75
C VAL A 44 -5.06 -0.88 15.34
N LEU A 45 -5.66 0.29 15.12
CA LEU A 45 -5.56 1.02 13.85
C LEU A 45 -4.10 1.40 13.52
N PHE A 46 -3.35 1.89 14.51
CA PHE A 46 -1.93 2.21 14.32
C PHE A 46 -1.09 0.96 14.06
N LEU A 47 -1.35 -0.15 14.76
CA LEU A 47 -0.67 -1.42 14.53
C LEU A 47 -1.01 -2.01 13.16
N ALA A 48 -2.28 -2.01 12.76
CA ALA A 48 -2.71 -2.49 11.45
C ALA A 48 -2.14 -1.63 10.32
N LEU A 49 -2.11 -0.31 10.51
CA LEU A 49 -1.51 0.62 9.56
C LEU A 49 -0.01 0.38 9.42
N MET A 50 0.72 0.30 10.54
CA MET A 50 2.15 0.00 10.53
C MET A 50 2.43 -1.37 9.91
N MET A 51 1.67 -2.41 10.25
CA MET A 51 1.85 -3.74 9.67
C MET A 51 1.61 -3.74 8.15
N GLY A 52 0.56 -3.06 7.68
CA GLY A 52 0.25 -2.94 6.26
C GLY A 52 1.29 -2.14 5.47
N VAL A 53 1.69 -0.97 5.99
CA VAL A 53 2.70 -0.10 5.35
C VAL A 53 4.09 -0.73 5.41
N LEU A 54 4.48 -1.34 6.53
CA LEU A 54 5.75 -2.07 6.66
C LEU A 54 5.79 -3.27 5.73
N GLY A 55 4.72 -4.05 5.63
CA GLY A 55 4.66 -5.20 4.71
C GLY A 55 4.79 -4.77 3.24
N PHE A 56 4.14 -3.66 2.86
CA PHE A 56 4.28 -3.10 1.51
C PHE A 56 5.70 -2.54 1.26
N ALA A 57 6.25 -1.81 2.23
CA ALA A 57 7.59 -1.24 2.15
C ALA A 57 8.66 -2.34 2.05
N LEU A 58 8.60 -3.39 2.88
CA LEU A 58 9.51 -4.54 2.79
C LEU A 58 9.41 -5.20 1.42
N LYS A 59 8.20 -5.43 0.89
CA LYS A 59 8.03 -6.03 -0.43
C LYS A 59 8.68 -5.16 -1.52
N PHE A 60 8.55 -3.85 -1.44
CA PHE A 60 9.15 -2.91 -2.39
C PHE A 60 10.68 -2.90 -2.28
N VAL A 61 11.22 -2.87 -1.07
CA VAL A 61 12.66 -2.94 -0.80
C VAL A 61 13.25 -4.27 -1.28
N ILE A 62 12.59 -5.40 -1.01
CA ILE A 62 13.01 -6.72 -1.49
C ILE A 62 12.98 -6.76 -3.02
N LYS A 63 11.93 -6.23 -3.66
CA LYS A 63 11.89 -6.11 -5.13
C LYS A 63 13.06 -5.28 -5.66
N LEU A 64 13.38 -4.17 -5.00
CA LEU A 64 14.47 -3.28 -5.41
C LEU A 64 15.84 -3.94 -5.22
N PHE A 65 16.06 -4.62 -4.10
CA PHE A 65 17.30 -5.36 -3.84
C PHE A 65 17.45 -6.55 -4.78
N LEU A 66 16.39 -7.34 -4.98
CA LEU A 66 16.41 -8.50 -5.88
C LEU A 66 16.55 -8.06 -7.34
N ALA A 67 15.98 -6.92 -7.73
CA ALA A 67 16.22 -6.30 -9.04
C ALA A 67 17.65 -5.77 -9.19
N ASN A 68 18.30 -5.29 -8.12
CA ASN A 68 19.69 -4.82 -8.16
C ASN A 68 20.71 -5.97 -8.09
N SER A 69 20.37 -7.11 -7.50
CA SER A 69 21.26 -8.27 -7.37
C SER A 69 21.13 -9.29 -8.52
N VAL A 70 20.11 -9.14 -9.39
CA VAL A 70 19.95 -9.91 -10.64
C VAL A 70 20.28 -9.03 -11.86
N GLY A 71 21.31 -8.20 -11.72
CA GLY A 71 22.01 -7.50 -12.80
C GLY A 71 23.51 -7.72 -12.62
#